data_AF-A0A9P4JG86-F1
#
_entry.id   AF-A0A9P4JG86-F1
#
_cell.length_a   1.000
_cell.length_b   1.000
_cell.length_c   1.000
_cell.angle_alpha   90.00
_cell.angle_beta   90.00
_cell.angle_gamma   90.00
#
_symmetry.space_group_name_H-M   'P 1'
#
loop_
_entity.id
_entity.type
_entity.pdbx_description
1 polymer ?
#
loop_
_entity_poly.entity_id
_entity_poly.type
_entity_poly.pdbx_seq_one_letter_code
_entity_poly.pdbx_strand_id
1 'polypeptide(L)'
;MLGSNHKNTFNNKHWLGQALYIQKKYREAEKLFRQAVEGQKRALGSNHKNTFNSKHWLGKALYDQKKYSEAEGLFQRAVKGQERMLGSNHKNTLDSKHMLGQALYDQKKHTEAEELFRQALEGRETTLGGNHENTLDSKHWLGLTI
;
A
#
# COMPACT_ATOMS: atom_id res chain seq x y z
N MET A 1 -22.82 26.24 7.10
CA MET A 1 -22.57 24.83 7.45
C MET A 1 -21.94 24.12 6.25
N LEU A 2 -20.61 24.05 6.20
CA LEU A 2 -19.89 23.32 5.15
C LEU A 2 -19.64 21.90 5.66
N GLY A 3 -20.55 20.99 5.30
CA GLY A 3 -20.62 19.63 5.82
C GLY A 3 -19.39 18.78 5.48
N SER A 4 -19.18 17.77 6.32
CA SER A 4 -18.14 16.72 6.33
C SER A 4 -17.96 15.88 5.05
N ASN A 5 -18.48 16.33 3.90
CA ASN A 5 -18.45 15.65 2.61
C ASN A 5 -17.47 16.28 1.61
N HIS A 6 -16.68 17.27 2.00
CA HIS A 6 -15.73 17.89 1.07
C HIS A 6 -14.53 16.96 0.81
N LYS A 7 -14.16 16.77 -0.46
CA LYS A 7 -13.00 15.98 -0.92
C LYS A 7 -11.72 16.27 -0.12
N ASN A 8 -11.54 17.52 0.32
CA ASN A 8 -10.38 17.95 1.10
C ASN A 8 -10.37 17.35 2.53
N THR A 9 -11.52 17.11 3.13
CA THR A 9 -11.61 16.54 4.49
C THR A 9 -11.03 15.13 4.56
N PHE A 10 -11.28 14.30 3.55
CA PHE A 10 -10.75 12.93 3.52
C PHE A 10 -9.28 12.87 3.15
N ASN A 11 -8.81 13.81 2.31
CA ASN A 11 -7.38 13.96 2.07
C ASN A 11 -6.65 14.39 3.35
N ASN A 12 -7.20 15.32 4.13
CA ASN A 12 -6.59 15.72 5.40
C ASN A 12 -6.52 14.56 6.40
N LYS A 13 -7.57 13.72 6.48
CA LYS A 13 -7.54 12.48 7.29
C LYS A 13 -6.45 11.52 6.82
N HIS A 14 -6.27 11.37 5.51
CA HIS A 14 -5.19 10.56 4.96
C HIS A 14 -3.81 11.08 5.39
N TRP A 15 -3.54 12.38 5.21
CA TRP A 15 -2.27 12.98 5.61
C TRP A 15 -2.00 12.88 7.11
N LEU A 16 -3.01 13.14 7.95
CA LEU A 16 -2.89 12.94 9.40
C LEU A 16 -2.65 11.47 9.76
N GLY A 17 -3.30 10.54 9.06
CA GLY A 17 -3.05 9.10 9.18
C GLY A 17 -1.58 8.75 8.90
N GLN A 18 -0.99 9.30 7.84
CA GLN A 18 0.43 9.11 7.53
C GLN A 18 1.33 9.65 8.64
N ALA A 19 1.05 10.85 9.16
CA ALA A 19 1.84 11.44 10.25
C ALA A 19 1.80 10.56 11.52
N LEU A 20 0.64 10.01 11.87
CA LEU A 20 0.51 9.07 12.99
C LEU A 20 1.23 7.75 12.72
N TYR A 21 1.15 7.24 11.49
CA TYR A 21 1.86 6.03 11.09
C TYR A 21 3.39 6.19 11.25
N ILE A 22 3.95 7.33 10.83
CA ILE A 22 5.38 7.63 11.00
C ILE A 22 5.76 7.68 12.49
N GLN A 23 4.85 8.13 13.36
CA GLN A 23 5.01 8.07 14.82
C GLN A 23 4.77 6.68 15.42
N LYS A 24 4.61 5.63 14.59
CA LYS A 24 4.31 4.25 14.98
C LYS A 24 2.98 4.10 15.75
N LYS A 25 2.06 5.07 15.63
CA LYS A 25 0.71 5.05 16.21
C LYS A 25 -0.26 4.35 15.25
N TYR A 26 -0.05 3.04 15.06
CA TYR A 26 -0.68 2.29 13.98
C TYR A 26 -2.21 2.14 14.14
N ARG A 27 -2.72 2.01 15.37
CA ARG A 27 -4.16 1.88 15.64
C ARG A 27 -4.91 3.17 15.32
N GLU A 28 -4.33 4.31 15.69
CA GLU A 28 -4.89 5.63 15.40
C GLU A 28 -4.80 5.95 13.91
N ALA A 29 -3.67 5.61 13.27
CA ALA A 29 -3.51 5.72 11.82
C ALA A 29 -4.55 4.86 11.06
N GLU A 30 -4.77 3.61 11.49
CA GLU A 30 -5.79 2.71 10.93
C GLU A 30 -7.17 3.38 10.95
N LYS A 31 -7.58 3.93 12.09
CA LYS A 31 -8.89 4.62 12.22
C LYS A 31 -9.04 5.75 11.21
N LEU A 32 -8.00 6.57 11.02
CA LEU A 32 -8.04 7.67 10.05
C LEU A 32 -8.04 7.19 8.61
N PHE A 33 -7.23 6.17 8.28
CA PHE A 33 -7.21 5.61 6.94
C PHE A 33 -8.53 4.94 6.56
N ARG A 34 -9.20 4.23 7.48
CA ARG A 34 -10.55 3.69 7.23
C ARG A 34 -11.55 4.80 6.89
N GLN A 35 -11.54 5.90 7.64
CA GLN A 35 -12.40 7.06 7.36
C GLN A 35 -12.05 7.73 6.02
N ALA A 36 -10.76 7.81 5.68
CA ALA A 36 -10.32 8.36 4.40
C ALA A 36 -10.76 7.48 3.22
N VAL A 37 -10.59 6.15 3.31
CA VAL A 37 -11.02 5.19 2.29
C VAL A 37 -12.52 5.29 2.05
N GLU A 38 -13.34 5.26 3.11
CA GLU A 38 -14.79 5.30 2.96
C GLU A 38 -15.27 6.64 2.40
N GLY A 39 -14.72 7.76 2.89
CA GLY A 39 -15.06 9.08 2.38
C GLY A 39 -14.66 9.29 0.93
N GLN A 40 -13.45 8.87 0.55
CA GLN A 40 -12.97 8.95 -0.84
C GLN A 40 -13.76 8.01 -1.75
N LYS A 41 -14.15 6.81 -1.28
CA LYS A 41 -15.03 5.91 -2.03
C LYS A 41 -16.37 6.57 -2.35
N ARG A 42 -16.98 7.26 -1.39
CA ARG A 42 -18.25 7.98 -1.60
C ARG A 42 -18.09 9.21 -2.51
N ALA A 43 -17.03 9.99 -2.33
CA ALA A 43 -16.85 11.26 -3.04
C ALA A 43 -16.22 11.12 -4.43
N LEU A 44 -15.37 10.11 -4.65
CA LEU A 44 -14.53 9.97 -5.86
C LEU A 44 -14.73 8.62 -6.56
N GLY A 45 -15.38 7.66 -5.90
CA GLY A 45 -15.51 6.28 -6.37
C GLY A 45 -14.42 5.35 -5.82
N SER A 46 -14.73 4.06 -5.82
CA SER A 46 -13.85 2.99 -5.33
C SER A 46 -12.56 2.81 -6.15
N ASN A 47 -12.60 3.28 -7.41
CA ASN A 47 -11.55 3.11 -8.41
C ASN A 47 -10.73 4.39 -8.67
N HIS A 48 -10.82 5.37 -7.77
CA HIS A 48 -10.02 6.59 -7.89
C HIS A 48 -8.63 6.41 -7.27
N LYS A 49 -7.60 7.05 -7.85
CA LYS A 49 -6.20 6.94 -7.41
C LYS A 49 -6.01 7.22 -5.91
N ASN A 50 -6.67 8.25 -5.38
CA ASN A 50 -6.59 8.59 -3.96
C ASN A 50 -7.19 7.48 -3.07
N THR A 51 -8.28 6.85 -3.51
CA THR A 51 -8.90 5.74 -2.79
C THR A 51 -7.96 4.54 -2.72
N PHE A 52 -7.26 4.23 -3.82
CA PHE A 52 -6.23 3.18 -3.82
C PHE A 52 -5.04 3.51 -2.93
N ASN A 53 -4.56 4.76 -2.96
CA ASN A 53 -3.49 5.20 -2.07
C ASN A 53 -3.89 5.06 -0.58
N SER A 54 -5.09 5.47 -0.20
CA SER A 54 -5.57 5.28 1.18
C SER A 54 -5.74 3.81 1.56
N LYS A 55 -6.14 2.93 0.62
CA LYS A 55 -6.19 1.48 0.88
C LYS A 55 -4.80 0.90 1.13
N HIS A 56 -3.80 1.31 0.33
CA HIS A 56 -2.41 0.90 0.55
C HIS A 56 -1.94 1.31 1.96
N TRP A 57 -2.16 2.57 2.36
CA TRP A 57 -1.76 3.03 3.68
C TRP A 57 -2.52 2.37 4.84
N LEU A 58 -3.82 2.08 4.65
CA LEU A 58 -4.57 1.25 5.59
C LEU A 58 -3.95 -0.15 5.71
N GLY A 59 -3.57 -0.75 4.59
CA GLY A 59 -2.86 -2.03 4.54
C GLY A 59 -1.58 -2.00 5.35
N LYS A 60 -0.73 -0.97 5.19
CA LYS A 60 0.50 -0.81 5.99
C LYS A 60 0.22 -0.72 7.49
N ALA A 61 -0.77 0.09 7.88
CA ALA A 61 -1.14 0.23 9.30
C ALA A 61 -1.65 -1.10 9.91
N LEU A 62 -2.31 -1.93 9.12
CA LEU A 62 -2.78 -3.26 9.55
C LEU A 62 -1.64 -4.30 9.58
N TYR A 63 -0.75 -4.25 8.59
CA TYR A 63 0.44 -5.09 8.53
C TYR A 63 1.33 -4.91 9.77
N ASP A 64 1.62 -3.67 10.17
CA ASP A 64 2.42 -3.40 11.38
C ASP A 64 1.72 -3.79 12.68
N GLN A 65 0.40 -4.01 12.63
CA GLN A 65 -0.39 -4.61 13.71
C GLN A 65 -0.48 -6.14 13.62
N LYS A 66 0.27 -6.76 12.70
CA LYS A 66 0.28 -8.19 12.39
C LYS A 66 -1.06 -8.74 11.88
N LYS A 67 -1.93 -7.88 11.35
CA LYS A 67 -3.22 -8.27 10.74
C LYS A 67 -3.04 -8.59 9.26
N TYR A 68 -2.20 -9.58 8.97
CA TYR A 68 -1.68 -9.84 7.63
C TYR A 68 -2.75 -10.15 6.59
N SER A 69 -3.76 -10.97 6.92
CA SER A 69 -4.82 -11.32 5.97
C SER A 69 -5.71 -10.14 5.58
N GLU A 70 -5.95 -9.19 6.50
CA GLU A 70 -6.69 -7.97 6.16
C GLU A 70 -5.84 -7.02 5.30
N ALA A 71 -4.54 -6.93 5.63
CA ALA A 71 -3.58 -6.15 4.85
C ALA A 71 -3.44 -6.68 3.41
N GLU A 72 -3.34 -8.00 3.23
CA GLU A 72 -3.29 -8.69 1.93
C GLU A 72 -4.44 -8.22 1.01
N GLY A 73 -5.68 -8.32 1.49
CA GLY A 73 -6.85 -7.93 0.69
C GLY A 73 -6.88 -6.46 0.31
N LEU A 74 -6.28 -5.58 1.13
CA LEU A 74 -6.15 -4.16 0.82
C LEU A 74 -5.04 -3.89 -0.21
N PHE A 75 -3.87 -4.52 -0.05
CA PHE A 75 -2.77 -4.39 -1.00
C PHE A 75 -3.15 -4.94 -2.37
N GLN A 76 -3.81 -6.11 -2.47
CA GLN A 76 -4.32 -6.65 -3.73
C GLN A 76 -5.21 -5.65 -4.48
N ARG A 77 -6.14 -5.00 -3.74
CA ARG A 77 -7.03 -3.98 -4.32
C ARG A 77 -6.27 -2.72 -4.73
N ALA A 78 -5.22 -2.35 -3.99
CA ALA A 78 -4.37 -1.21 -4.33
C ALA A 78 -3.54 -1.50 -5.60
N VAL A 79 -2.86 -2.65 -5.67
CA VAL A 79 -2.07 -3.10 -6.83
C VAL A 79 -2.92 -3.09 -8.09
N LYS A 80 -4.04 -3.83 -8.11
CA LYS A 80 -4.93 -3.92 -9.28
C LYS A 80 -5.41 -2.56 -9.76
N GLY A 81 -5.73 -1.66 -8.82
CA GLY A 81 -6.17 -0.32 -9.11
C GLY A 81 -5.08 0.58 -9.68
N GLN A 82 -3.90 0.54 -9.06
CA GLN A 82 -2.75 1.34 -9.45
C GLN A 82 -2.14 0.87 -10.77
N GLU A 83 -2.06 -0.43 -11.03
CA GLU A 83 -1.64 -0.97 -12.32
C GLU A 83 -2.49 -0.43 -13.46
N ARG A 84 -3.83 -0.46 -13.30
CA ARG A 84 -4.76 0.05 -14.32
C ARG A 84 -4.63 1.56 -14.55
N MET A 85 -4.36 2.34 -13.50
CA MET A 85 -4.38 3.81 -13.57
C MET A 85 -3.02 4.45 -13.84
N LEU A 86 -1.94 3.84 -13.34
CA LEU A 86 -0.59 4.40 -13.28
C LEU A 86 0.42 3.56 -14.05
N GLY A 87 0.10 2.30 -14.35
CA GLY A 87 1.01 1.31 -14.92
C GLY A 87 1.67 0.43 -13.85
N SER A 88 2.18 -0.72 -14.30
CA SER A 88 2.85 -1.74 -13.46
C SER A 88 4.15 -1.23 -12.82
N ASN A 89 4.91 -0.41 -13.54
CA ASN A 89 6.22 0.10 -13.11
C ASN A 89 6.15 1.43 -12.36
N HIS A 90 4.96 1.97 -12.10
CA HIS A 90 4.84 3.19 -11.31
C HIS A 90 5.25 2.94 -9.86
N LYS A 91 5.97 3.88 -9.24
CA LYS A 91 6.49 3.78 -7.86
C LYS A 91 5.47 3.23 -6.85
N ASN A 92 4.26 3.81 -6.81
CA ASN A 92 3.20 3.38 -5.89
C ASN A 92 2.70 1.95 -6.15
N THR A 93 2.69 1.53 -7.42
CA THR A 93 2.30 0.17 -7.81
C THR A 93 3.35 -0.83 -7.31
N LEU A 94 4.62 -0.55 -7.56
CA LEU A 94 5.75 -1.38 -7.12
C LEU A 94 5.82 -1.47 -5.59
N ASP A 95 5.56 -0.36 -4.89
CA ASP A 95 5.48 -0.35 -3.43
C ASP A 95 4.33 -1.21 -2.89
N SER A 96 3.15 -1.14 -3.51
CA SER A 96 2.03 -2.00 -3.11
C SER A 96 2.27 -3.47 -3.43
N LYS A 97 2.96 -3.81 -4.53
CA LYS A 97 3.37 -5.19 -4.83
C LYS A 97 4.32 -5.73 -3.78
N HIS A 98 5.34 -4.93 -3.43
CA HIS A 98 6.29 -5.30 -2.39
C HIS A 98 5.60 -5.54 -1.04
N MET A 99 4.73 -4.63 -0.60
CA MET A 99 3.98 -4.80 0.65
C MET A 99 3.02 -5.99 0.61
N LEU A 100 2.43 -6.31 -0.55
CA LEU A 100 1.63 -7.52 -0.72
C LEU A 100 2.50 -8.78 -0.56
N GLY A 101 3.70 -8.78 -1.15
CA GLY A 101 4.68 -9.86 -0.99
C GLY A 101 5.03 -10.09 0.48
N GLN A 102 5.32 -9.03 1.23
CA GLN A 102 5.58 -9.12 2.67
C GLN A 102 4.39 -9.71 3.44
N ALA A 103 3.16 -9.25 3.16
CA ALA A 103 1.95 -9.76 3.81
C ALA A 103 1.71 -11.25 3.51
N LEU A 104 2.05 -11.73 2.31
CA LEU A 104 1.96 -13.14 1.93
C LEU A 104 3.07 -13.97 2.57
N TYR A 105 4.30 -13.43 2.63
CA TYR A 105 5.43 -14.08 3.28
C TYR A 105 5.17 -14.39 4.75
N ASP A 106 4.65 -13.40 5.50
CA ASP A 106 4.31 -13.56 6.91
C ASP A 106 3.14 -14.54 7.13
N GLN A 107 2.35 -14.80 6.08
CA GLN A 107 1.32 -15.85 6.04
C GLN A 107 1.84 -17.20 5.49
N LYS A 108 3.15 -17.36 5.30
CA LYS A 108 3.81 -18.57 4.78
C LYS A 108 3.43 -18.94 3.33
N LYS A 109 2.89 -17.98 2.57
CA LYS A 109 2.58 -18.10 1.14
C LYS A 109 3.82 -17.67 0.32
N HIS A 110 4.89 -18.43 0.45
CA HIS A 110 6.23 -18.02 -0.03
C HIS A 110 6.32 -17.94 -1.56
N THR A 111 5.65 -18.85 -2.29
CA THR A 111 5.65 -18.84 -3.76
C THR A 111 4.96 -17.60 -4.33
N GLU A 112 3.80 -17.21 -3.80
CA GLU A 112 3.10 -16.00 -4.24
C GLU A 112 3.86 -14.72 -3.83
N ALA A 113 4.54 -14.74 -2.68
CA ALA A 113 5.39 -13.64 -2.24
C ALA A 113 6.60 -13.45 -3.16
N GLU A 114 7.28 -14.54 -3.54
CA GLU A 114 8.42 -14.53 -4.45
C GLU A 114 8.08 -13.86 -5.79
N GLU A 115 6.95 -14.23 -6.39
CA GLU A 115 6.51 -13.66 -7.66
C GLU A 115 6.34 -12.12 -7.56
N LEU A 116 5.75 -11.65 -6.47
CA LEU A 116 5.55 -10.21 -6.25
C LEU A 116 6.86 -9.47 -5.97
N PHE A 117 7.78 -10.08 -5.22
CA PHE A 117 9.10 -9.48 -4.98
C PHE A 117 9.91 -9.40 -6.28
N ARG A 118 9.85 -10.42 -7.14
CA ARG A 118 10.47 -10.39 -8.47
C ARG A 118 9.89 -9.27 -9.34
N GLN A 119 8.57 -9.16 -9.44
CA GLN A 119 7.91 -8.09 -10.20
C GLN A 119 8.27 -6.69 -9.65
N ALA A 120 8.30 -6.53 -8.32
CA ALA A 120 8.69 -5.26 -7.70
C ALA A 120 10.17 -4.93 -7.93
N LEU A 121 11.05 -5.94 -7.89
CA LEU A 121 12.47 -5.81 -8.13
C LEU A 121 12.75 -5.35 -9.58
N GLU A 122 12.23 -6.05 -10.58
CA GLU A 122 12.43 -5.73 -11.99
C GLU A 122 11.99 -4.29 -12.32
N GLY A 123 10.84 -3.87 -11.78
CA GLY A 123 10.34 -2.52 -11.96
C GLY A 123 11.20 -1.47 -11.24
N ARG A 124 11.67 -1.75 -10.01
CA ARG A 124 12.54 -0.86 -9.24
C ARG A 124 13.94 -0.75 -9.86
N GLU A 125 14.51 -1.83 -10.37
CA GLU A 125 15.80 -1.81 -11.10
C GLU A 125 15.71 -0.93 -12.35
N THR A 126 14.64 -1.08 -13.13
CA THR A 126 14.43 -0.29 -14.35
C THR A 126 14.23 1.20 -14.05
N THR A 127 13.53 1.54 -12.96
CA THR A 127 13.10 2.93 -12.68
C THR A 127 14.01 3.69 -11.72
N LEU A 128 14.69 3.00 -10.80
CA LEU A 128 15.51 3.59 -9.73
C LEU A 128 16.98 3.16 -9.81
N GLY A 129 17.30 2.11 -10.55
CA GLY A 129 18.62 1.51 -10.61
C GLY A 129 18.87 0.43 -9.56
N GLY A 130 19.91 -0.38 -9.79
CA GLY A 130 20.25 -1.58 -9.01
C GLY A 130 20.67 -1.34 -7.56
N ASN A 131 21.16 -0.13 -7.24
CA ASN A 131 21.73 0.24 -5.94
C ASN A 131 20.78 1.11 -5.09
N HIS A 132 19.58 1.43 -5.59
CA HIS A 132 18.62 2.21 -4.82
C HIS A 132 18.09 1.38 -3.63
N GLU A 133 17.88 2.02 -2.47
CA GLU A 133 17.43 1.37 -1.22
C GLU A 133 16.23 0.42 -1.43
N ASN A 134 15.13 0.92 -2.01
CA ASN A 134 13.98 0.09 -2.34
C ASN A 134 14.28 -1.11 -3.25
N THR A 135 15.25 -0.99 -4.16
CA THR A 135 15.67 -2.08 -5.04
C THR A 135 16.40 -3.15 -4.21
N LEU A 136 17.32 -2.72 -3.35
CA LEU A 136 18.07 -3.61 -2.44
C LEU A 136 17.14 -4.31 -1.44
N ASP A 137 16.13 -3.61 -0.93
CA ASP A 137 15.12 -4.18 -0.06
C ASP A 137 14.30 -5.28 -0.77
N SER A 138 13.88 -5.05 -2.03
CA SER A 138 13.25 -6.11 -2.82
C SER A 138 14.18 -7.31 -3.06
N LYS A 139 15.48 -7.10 -3.28
CA LYS A 139 16.46 -8.20 -3.41
C LYS A 139 16.59 -9.00 -2.12
N HIS A 140 16.64 -8.32 -0.98
CA HIS A 140 16.70 -8.95 0.33
C HIS A 140 15.50 -9.87 0.54
N TRP A 141 14.28 -9.35 0.31
CA TRP A 141 13.06 -10.13 0.47
C TRP A 141 12.96 -11.30 -0.51
N LEU A 142 13.36 -11.12 -1.77
CA LEU A 142 13.41 -12.21 -2.74
C LEU A 142 14.40 -13.31 -2.31
N GLY A 143 15.52 -12.94 -1.70
CA GLY A 143 16.49 -13.88 -1.12
C GLY A 143 15.97 -14.65 0.10
N LEU A 144 14.95 -14.14 0.80
CA LEU A 144 14.30 -14.82 1.92
C LEU A 144 13.19 -15.78 1.49
N THR A 145 12.71 -15.69 0.24
CA THR A 145 11.60 -16.50 -0.28
C THR A 145 12.02 -17.74 -1.05
N ILE A 146 13.32 -17.87 -1.35
CA ILE A 146 13.95 -19.01 -2.04
C ILE A 146 14.63 -19.95 -1.05
#